data_AF-A0A8T4N0F4-F1
#
_entry.id   AF-A0A8T4N0F4-F1
#
_cell.length_a   1.000
_cell.length_b   1.000
_cell.length_c   1.000
_cell.angle_alpha   90.00
_cell.angle_beta   90.00
_cell.angle_gamma   90.00
#
_symmetry.space_group_name_H-M   'P 1'
#
loop_
_entity.id
_entity.type
_entity.pdbx_description
1 polymer ?
#
loop_
_entity_poly.entity_id
_entity_poly.type
_entity_poly.pdbx_seq_one_letter_code
_entity_poly.pdbx_strand_id
1 'polypeptide(L)'
;MLHSELKSKINKLWDKFWSGGLSNPITAIEQMSYLLFMKKLEDEDNKRQQEAEFTGEKYTSIFKGQENCKWKEWTTYPAERILDHVRDKVFPFMRNLGNEDYNQYMKGANFGIPTAHLLIEAVNIINDMHIKEQNQDTQGDLYEYLLSELQTAGKNGQFRTPSHIIKMMVNLVDPKIDDKILDPACGTAGFLVSAYKHILESNKKEGISKLTPKDKKKLDENSIFGLDIDETMVRISLMNLMMHGIKKPNVKRSNALSDSEPRPSDNTYDVVLANPPFKGSLNIAEIS
;
A
#
# COMPACT_ATOMS: atom_id res chain seq x y z
N MET A 1 -12.41 0.82 13.38
CA MET A 1 -11.87 1.87 14.28
C MET A 1 -10.68 1.26 15.00
N LEU A 2 -9.49 1.81 14.78
CA LEU A 2 -8.26 1.24 15.30
C LEU A 2 -8.14 1.34 16.83
N HIS A 3 -7.69 0.28 17.48
CA HIS A 3 -7.44 0.24 18.93
C HIS A 3 -6.43 1.32 19.37
N SER A 4 -6.64 1.88 20.56
CA SER A 4 -5.80 2.96 21.12
C SER A 4 -4.32 2.59 21.25
N GLU A 5 -4.03 1.33 21.59
CA GLU A 5 -2.66 0.84 21.71
C GLU A 5 -1.92 0.86 20.35
N LEU A 6 -2.57 0.40 19.28
CA LEU A 6 -1.99 0.42 17.93
C LEU A 6 -1.78 1.87 17.46
N LYS A 7 -2.74 2.76 17.72
CA LYS A 7 -2.58 4.21 17.45
C LYS A 7 -1.35 4.78 18.16
N SER A 8 -1.17 4.44 19.44
CA SER A 8 0.00 4.88 20.20
C SER A 8 1.31 4.38 19.58
N LYS A 9 1.36 3.12 19.12
CA LYS A 9 2.54 2.57 18.44
C LYS A 9 2.83 3.28 17.11
N ILE A 10 1.81 3.62 16.34
CA ILE A 10 1.96 4.38 15.08
C ILE A 10 2.46 5.80 15.36
N ASN A 11 1.89 6.49 16.35
CA ASN A 11 2.37 7.82 16.75
C ASN A 11 3.84 7.77 17.20
N LYS A 12 4.22 6.76 17.99
CA LYS A 12 5.63 6.54 18.37
C LYS A 12 6.52 6.32 17.15
N LEU A 13 6.10 5.49 16.19
CA LEU A 13 6.85 5.26 14.95
C LEU A 13 7.04 6.58 14.19
N TRP A 14 5.99 7.38 14.07
CA TRP A 14 6.02 8.70 13.45
C TRP A 14 7.03 9.62 14.13
N ASP A 15 6.94 9.76 15.45
CA ASP A 15 7.83 10.61 16.25
C ASP A 15 9.30 10.19 16.10
N LYS A 16 9.58 8.88 16.01
CA LYS A 16 10.95 8.37 15.78
C LYS A 16 11.50 8.80 14.43
N PHE A 17 10.73 8.66 13.35
CA PHE A 17 11.18 9.10 12.03
C PHE A 17 11.38 10.61 11.97
N TRP A 18 10.47 11.38 12.57
CA TRP A 18 10.58 12.83 12.64
C TRP A 18 11.84 13.26 13.39
N SER A 19 12.05 12.73 14.60
CA SER A 19 13.23 13.03 15.43
C SER A 19 14.54 12.50 14.84
N GLY A 20 14.49 11.42 14.05
CA GLY A 20 15.63 10.80 13.39
C GLY A 20 16.06 11.47 12.07
N GLY A 21 15.48 12.63 11.71
CA GLY A 21 15.92 13.44 10.58
C GLY A 21 15.07 13.34 9.31
N LEU A 22 14.00 12.53 9.32
CA LEU A 22 13.03 12.45 8.22
C LEU A 22 11.85 13.40 8.47
N SER A 23 12.11 14.70 8.33
CA SER A 23 11.12 15.77 8.55
C SER A 23 10.17 16.00 7.37
N ASN A 24 10.43 15.39 6.21
CA ASN A 24 9.46 15.38 5.11
C ASN A 24 8.42 14.27 5.37
N PRO A 25 7.13 14.62 5.57
CA PRO A 25 6.07 13.66 5.90
C PRO A 25 5.91 12.55 4.86
N ILE A 26 5.99 12.90 3.58
CA ILE A 26 5.81 11.95 2.48
C ILE A 26 6.96 10.95 2.49
N THR A 27 8.20 11.44 2.60
CA THR A 27 9.38 10.56 2.72
C THR A 27 9.29 9.68 3.96
N ALA A 28 8.89 10.21 5.11
CA ALA A 28 8.74 9.43 6.33
C ALA A 28 7.74 8.27 6.16
N ILE A 29 6.55 8.55 5.62
CA ILE A 29 5.54 7.51 5.33
C ILE A 29 6.06 6.50 4.33
N GLU A 30 6.71 6.95 3.27
CA GLU A 30 7.25 6.06 2.25
C GLU A 30 8.23 5.04 2.88
N GLN A 31 9.17 5.53 3.70
CA GLN A 31 10.13 4.67 4.39
C GLN A 31 9.47 3.74 5.43
N MET A 32 8.50 4.22 6.21
CA MET A 32 7.71 3.36 7.10
C MET A 32 6.96 2.28 6.32
N SER A 33 6.41 2.64 5.16
CA SER A 33 5.65 1.71 4.33
C SER A 33 6.55 0.64 3.73
N TYR A 34 7.80 0.96 3.36
CA TYR A 34 8.78 -0.06 2.96
C TYR A 34 9.04 -1.07 4.07
N LEU A 35 9.17 -0.63 5.32
CA LEU A 35 9.38 -1.55 6.46
C LEU A 35 8.14 -2.42 6.73
N LEU A 36 6.94 -1.82 6.74
CA LEU A 36 5.69 -2.58 6.88
C LEU A 36 5.55 -3.63 5.77
N PHE A 37 5.92 -3.25 4.55
CA PHE A 37 5.87 -4.12 3.40
C PHE A 37 6.91 -5.26 3.48
N MET A 38 8.15 -4.99 3.91
CA MET A 38 9.17 -6.03 4.18
C MET A 38 8.65 -7.10 5.14
N LYS A 39 8.02 -6.67 6.23
CA LYS A 39 7.45 -7.58 7.23
C LYS A 39 6.29 -8.39 6.66
N LYS A 40 5.34 -7.71 6.00
CA LYS A 40 4.17 -8.33 5.38
C LYS A 40 4.58 -9.39 4.36
N LEU A 41 5.61 -9.11 3.57
CA LEU A 41 6.12 -10.01 2.54
C LEU A 41 6.60 -11.34 3.14
N GLU A 42 7.33 -11.30 4.26
CA GLU A 42 7.72 -12.53 4.98
C GLU A 42 6.51 -13.23 5.59
N ASP A 43 5.59 -12.49 6.22
CA ASP A 43 4.39 -13.06 6.83
C ASP A 43 3.52 -13.80 5.80
N GLU A 44 3.39 -13.25 4.58
CA GLU A 44 2.69 -13.90 3.46
C GLU A 44 3.42 -15.14 2.93
N ASP A 45 4.75 -15.08 2.78
CA ASP A 45 5.54 -16.24 2.34
C ASP A 45 5.45 -17.39 3.34
N ASN A 46 5.55 -17.09 4.64
CA ASN A 46 5.40 -18.08 5.72
C ASN A 46 4.00 -18.70 5.70
N LYS A 47 2.95 -17.88 5.50
CA LYS A 47 1.58 -18.38 5.39
C LYS A 47 1.41 -19.32 4.21
N ARG A 48 1.94 -18.96 3.03
CA ARG A 48 1.87 -19.82 1.83
C ARG A 48 2.64 -21.13 2.00
N GLN A 49 3.79 -21.10 2.68
CA GLN A 49 4.53 -22.32 3.03
C GLN A 49 3.67 -23.25 3.90
N GLN A 50 3.06 -22.73 4.96
CA GLN A 50 2.19 -23.51 5.85
C GLN A 50 0.97 -24.08 5.13
N GLU A 51 0.33 -23.28 4.25
CA GLU A 51 -0.79 -23.74 3.42
C GLU A 51 -0.37 -24.86 2.46
N ALA A 52 0.80 -24.75 1.84
CA ALA A 52 1.34 -25.77 0.95
C ALA A 52 1.72 -27.05 1.69
N GLU A 53 2.31 -26.95 2.88
CA GLU A 53 2.59 -28.10 3.75
C GLU A 53 1.30 -28.84 4.15
N PHE A 54 0.24 -28.10 4.48
CA PHE A 54 -1.05 -28.68 4.85
C PHE A 54 -1.75 -29.36 3.67
N THR A 55 -1.70 -28.75 2.49
CA THR A 55 -2.36 -29.26 1.26
C THR A 55 -1.53 -30.30 0.53
N GLY A 56 -0.25 -30.45 0.86
CA GLY A 56 0.71 -31.28 0.13
C GLY A 56 1.16 -30.69 -1.21
N GLU A 57 0.85 -29.41 -1.46
CA GLU A 57 1.27 -28.71 -2.67
C GLU A 57 2.76 -28.33 -2.61
N LYS A 58 3.39 -28.23 -3.78
CA LYS A 58 4.77 -27.74 -3.87
C LYS A 58 4.76 -26.22 -3.89
N TYR A 59 5.32 -25.61 -2.84
CA TYR A 59 5.58 -24.16 -2.80
C TYR A 59 7.06 -23.89 -2.67
N THR A 60 7.56 -22.89 -3.42
CA THR A 60 8.92 -22.39 -3.30
C THR A 60 8.87 -21.00 -2.68
N SER A 61 9.55 -20.83 -1.55
CA SER A 61 9.71 -19.53 -0.89
C SER A 61 10.25 -18.49 -1.86
N ILE A 62 9.68 -17.29 -1.83
CA ILE A 62 10.20 -16.14 -2.58
C ILE A 62 11.61 -15.74 -2.11
N PHE A 63 11.99 -16.13 -0.89
CA PHE A 63 13.30 -15.89 -0.29
C PHE A 63 14.29 -17.02 -0.53
N LYS A 64 13.96 -18.04 -1.35
CA LYS A 64 14.87 -19.16 -1.62
C LYS A 64 16.19 -18.65 -2.23
N GLY A 65 17.30 -18.94 -1.57
CA GLY A 65 18.64 -18.46 -1.95
C GLY A 65 18.93 -17.01 -1.58
N GLN A 66 18.01 -16.35 -0.88
CA GLN A 66 18.10 -14.98 -0.36
C GLN A 66 17.53 -14.93 1.06
N GLU A 67 17.82 -15.94 1.88
CA GLU A 67 17.26 -16.09 3.23
C GLU A 67 17.63 -14.91 4.12
N ASN A 68 18.81 -14.32 3.91
CA ASN A 68 19.27 -13.10 4.57
C ASN A 68 18.39 -11.86 4.28
N CYS A 69 17.44 -11.94 3.34
CA CYS A 69 16.47 -10.88 3.06
C CYS A 69 15.15 -11.03 3.83
N LYS A 70 14.96 -12.13 4.58
CA LYS A 70 13.79 -12.30 5.47
C LYS A 70 13.85 -11.31 6.64
N TRP A 71 12.71 -10.69 6.95
CA TRP A 71 12.55 -9.76 8.08
C TRP A 71 13.13 -10.33 9.37
N LYS A 72 12.78 -11.55 9.75
CA LYS A 72 13.30 -12.20 10.98
C LYS A 72 14.82 -12.37 11.01
N GLU A 73 15.48 -12.46 9.86
CA GLU A 73 16.92 -12.71 9.77
C GLU A 73 17.69 -11.40 9.95
N TRP A 74 17.45 -10.40 9.09
CA TRP A 74 18.24 -9.17 9.12
C TRP A 74 17.92 -8.28 10.31
N THR A 75 16.74 -8.39 10.92
CA THR A 75 16.38 -7.65 12.15
C THR A 75 17.20 -8.05 13.37
N THR A 76 17.93 -9.18 13.31
CA THR A 76 18.87 -9.62 14.36
C THR A 76 20.29 -9.10 14.14
N TYR A 77 20.56 -8.43 13.01
CA TYR A 77 21.91 -7.96 12.69
C TYR A 77 22.32 -6.80 13.62
N PRO A 78 23.62 -6.71 13.95
CA PRO A 78 24.11 -5.63 14.78
C PRO A 78 24.02 -4.28 14.04
N ALA A 79 24.00 -3.18 14.80
CA ALA A 79 23.76 -1.83 14.28
C ALA A 79 24.75 -1.41 13.17
N GLU A 80 25.99 -1.87 13.26
CA GLU A 80 27.06 -1.59 12.30
C GLU A 80 26.80 -2.23 10.93
N ARG A 81 25.93 -3.24 10.85
CA ARG A 81 25.66 -4.01 9.62
C ARG A 81 24.24 -3.84 9.10
N ILE A 82 23.26 -3.69 10.00
CA ILE A 82 21.84 -3.76 9.64
C ILE A 82 21.47 -2.73 8.56
N LEU A 83 21.99 -1.50 8.67
CA LEU A 83 21.63 -0.43 7.74
C LEU A 83 22.15 -0.70 6.32
N ASP A 84 23.43 -1.03 6.20
CA ASP A 84 24.06 -1.37 4.91
C ASP A 84 23.43 -2.63 4.31
N HIS A 85 23.13 -3.64 5.13
CA HIS A 85 22.48 -4.85 4.65
C HIS A 85 21.07 -4.58 4.11
N VAL A 86 20.26 -3.78 4.81
CA VAL A 86 18.93 -3.42 4.30
C VAL A 86 19.03 -2.59 3.03
N ARG A 87 19.92 -1.58 2.98
CA ARG A 87 20.12 -0.72 1.81
C ARG A 87 20.65 -1.48 0.59
N ASP A 88 21.62 -2.38 0.78
CA ASP A 88 22.41 -2.94 -0.32
C ASP A 88 22.01 -4.38 -0.69
N LYS A 89 21.22 -5.06 0.15
CA LYS A 89 20.74 -6.44 -0.10
C LYS A 89 19.22 -6.56 -0.06
N VAL A 90 18.60 -6.22 1.07
CA VAL A 90 17.15 -6.43 1.27
C VAL A 90 16.34 -5.57 0.29
N PHE A 91 16.64 -4.27 0.23
CA PHE A 91 15.89 -3.34 -0.60
C PHE A 91 16.08 -3.61 -2.10
N PRO A 92 17.30 -3.90 -2.63
CA PRO A 92 17.48 -4.36 -3.99
C PRO A 92 16.80 -5.70 -4.29
N PHE A 93 16.79 -6.66 -3.36
CA PHE A 93 16.05 -7.90 -3.51
C PHE A 93 14.55 -7.62 -3.72
N MET A 94 13.98 -6.76 -2.90
CA MET A 94 12.55 -6.41 -3.01
C MET A 94 12.22 -5.69 -4.31
N ARG A 95 13.11 -4.83 -4.80
CA ARG A 95 12.96 -4.15 -6.08
C ARG A 95 12.87 -5.10 -7.28
N ASN A 96 13.38 -6.31 -7.13
CA ASN A 96 13.49 -7.31 -8.21
C ASN A 96 12.65 -8.57 -7.93
N LEU A 97 11.70 -8.52 -6.99
CA LEU A 97 10.78 -9.64 -6.75
C LEU A 97 10.01 -9.92 -8.04
N GLY A 98 10.25 -11.09 -8.63
CA GLY A 98 9.85 -11.50 -9.99
C GLY A 98 8.35 -11.60 -10.30
N ASN A 99 7.48 -10.93 -9.55
CA ASN A 99 6.11 -10.67 -9.95
C ASN A 99 6.07 -9.25 -10.56
N GLU A 100 5.56 -9.13 -11.79
CA GLU A 100 5.48 -7.86 -12.53
C GLU A 100 4.83 -6.74 -11.71
N ASP A 101 3.81 -7.08 -10.92
CA ASP A 101 3.10 -6.18 -10.00
C ASP A 101 4.05 -5.54 -8.96
N TYR A 102 4.97 -6.34 -8.38
CA TYR A 102 5.85 -5.91 -7.30
C TYR A 102 7.03 -5.06 -7.76
N ASN A 103 7.57 -5.40 -8.94
CA ASN A 103 8.58 -4.58 -9.59
C ASN A 103 8.06 -3.19 -9.91
N GLN A 104 6.77 -3.07 -10.27
CA GLN A 104 6.14 -1.77 -10.50
C GLN A 104 6.08 -0.92 -9.22
N TYR A 105 5.83 -1.52 -8.04
CA TYR A 105 5.79 -0.82 -6.75
C TYR A 105 7.14 -0.24 -6.34
N MET A 106 8.21 -0.96 -6.63
CA MET A 106 9.54 -0.63 -6.12
C MET A 106 10.44 -0.02 -7.19
N LYS A 107 9.92 0.20 -8.41
CA LYS A 107 10.62 0.95 -9.46
C LYS A 107 10.89 2.37 -8.99
N GLY A 108 12.12 2.86 -9.21
CA GLY A 108 12.56 4.19 -8.80
C GLY A 108 12.64 4.43 -7.28
N ALA A 109 12.24 3.45 -6.46
CA ALA A 109 12.25 3.54 -5.02
C ALA A 109 13.69 3.60 -4.48
N ASN A 110 13.88 4.40 -3.42
CA ASN A 110 15.12 4.53 -2.69
C ASN A 110 14.91 4.32 -1.19
N PHE A 111 15.84 3.60 -0.58
CA PHE A 111 15.90 3.45 0.87
C PHE A 111 16.61 4.66 1.48
N GLY A 112 15.94 5.34 2.39
CA GLY A 112 16.30 6.67 2.89
C GLY A 112 16.39 6.79 4.40
N ILE A 113 16.40 5.68 5.15
CA ILE A 113 16.57 5.73 6.61
C ILE A 113 18.04 6.10 6.92
N PRO A 114 18.31 7.21 7.62
CA PRO A 114 19.66 7.76 7.73
C PRO A 114 20.58 7.02 8.72
N THR A 115 20.03 6.35 9.73
CA THR A 115 20.83 5.73 10.80
C THR A 115 20.33 4.34 11.16
N ALA A 116 21.27 3.47 11.57
CA ALA A 116 20.95 2.13 12.06
C ALA A 116 20.08 2.18 13.33
N HIS A 117 20.31 3.17 14.19
CA HIS A 117 19.52 3.34 15.41
C HIS A 117 18.04 3.56 15.10
N LEU A 118 17.73 4.48 14.18
CA LEU A 118 16.35 4.71 13.76
C LEU A 118 15.71 3.46 13.14
N LEU A 119 16.46 2.73 12.31
CA LEU A 119 15.99 1.48 11.71
C LEU A 119 15.64 0.43 12.78
N ILE A 120 16.51 0.25 13.78
CA ILE A 120 16.27 -0.71 14.87
C ILE A 120 15.05 -0.30 15.70
N GLU A 121 14.91 0.97 16.07
CA GLU A 121 13.75 1.45 16.81
C GLU A 121 12.45 1.24 16.00
N ALA A 122 12.47 1.54 14.71
CA ALA A 122 11.33 1.32 13.82
C ALA A 122 10.95 -0.17 13.74
N VAL A 123 11.93 -1.05 13.57
CA VAL A 123 11.74 -2.51 13.54
C VAL A 123 11.09 -3.00 14.83
N ASN A 124 11.58 -2.55 15.98
CA ASN A 124 11.03 -2.95 17.28
C ASN A 124 9.56 -2.53 17.41
N ILE A 125 9.25 -1.27 17.09
CA ILE A 125 7.87 -0.77 17.14
C ILE A 125 6.96 -1.57 16.19
N ILE A 126 7.42 -1.84 14.96
CA ILE A 126 6.66 -2.62 13.97
C ILE A 126 6.44 -4.08 14.42
N ASN A 127 7.44 -4.68 15.07
CA ASN A 127 7.30 -6.02 15.66
C ASN A 127 6.25 -6.03 16.78
N ASP A 128 6.29 -5.04 17.66
CA ASP A 128 5.35 -4.89 18.77
C ASP A 128 3.92 -4.61 18.31
N MET A 129 3.69 -4.19 17.05
CA MET A 129 2.33 -4.02 16.52
C MET A 129 1.62 -5.35 16.23
N HIS A 130 2.33 -6.48 16.19
CA HIS A 130 1.74 -7.81 15.93
C HIS A 130 0.81 -7.82 14.71
N ILE A 131 1.19 -7.13 13.63
CA ILE A 131 0.32 -6.81 12.48
C ILE A 131 -0.32 -8.07 11.86
N LYS A 132 0.44 -9.16 11.74
CA LYS A 132 -0.06 -10.42 11.17
C LYS A 132 -1.16 -11.09 11.98
N GLU A 133 -1.21 -10.84 13.28
CA GLU A 133 -2.20 -11.40 14.21
C GLU A 133 -3.51 -10.58 14.15
N GLN A 134 -3.44 -9.38 13.57
CA GLN A 134 -4.61 -8.54 13.33
C GLN A 134 -5.35 -9.01 12.08
N ASN A 135 -6.68 -8.87 12.09
CA ASN A 135 -7.49 -9.10 10.90
C ASN A 135 -7.20 -8.06 9.80
N GLN A 136 -7.61 -8.37 8.56
CA GLN A 136 -7.35 -7.53 7.39
C GLN A 136 -7.88 -6.09 7.54
N ASP A 137 -9.07 -5.92 8.14
CA ASP A 137 -9.66 -4.60 8.35
C ASP A 137 -8.82 -3.75 9.30
N THR A 138 -8.29 -4.36 10.37
CA THR A 138 -7.38 -3.71 11.31
C THR A 138 -6.04 -3.36 10.67
N GLN A 139 -5.49 -4.21 9.80
CA GLN A 139 -4.26 -3.91 9.05
C GLN A 139 -4.46 -2.71 8.12
N GLY A 140 -5.59 -2.64 7.42
CA GLY A 140 -5.95 -1.49 6.58
C GLY A 140 -6.19 -0.21 7.39
N ASP A 141 -6.94 -0.31 8.49
CA ASP A 141 -7.19 0.82 9.41
C ASP A 141 -5.88 1.36 10.03
N LEU A 142 -4.89 0.49 10.29
CA LEU A 142 -3.55 0.87 10.74
C LEU A 142 -2.84 1.72 9.69
N TYR A 143 -2.86 1.28 8.43
CA TYR A 143 -2.21 2.01 7.36
C TYR A 143 -2.92 3.35 7.06
N GLU A 144 -4.25 3.39 7.06
CA GLU A 144 -4.98 4.66 6.91
C GLU A 144 -4.72 5.63 8.05
N TYR A 145 -4.57 5.12 9.28
CA TYR A 145 -4.19 5.96 10.41
C TYR A 145 -2.77 6.52 10.24
N LEU A 146 -1.81 5.71 9.78
CA LEU A 146 -0.49 6.21 9.40
C LEU A 146 -0.57 7.32 8.33
N LEU A 147 -1.38 7.12 7.29
CA LEU A 147 -1.59 8.12 6.23
C LEU A 147 -2.30 9.40 6.72
N SER A 148 -3.02 9.33 7.83
CA SER A 148 -3.66 10.52 8.41
C SER A 148 -2.65 11.54 8.93
N GLU A 149 -1.43 11.12 9.29
CA GLU A 149 -0.34 12.01 9.65
C GLU A 149 0.17 12.87 8.47
N LEU A 150 -0.15 12.53 7.22
CA LEU A 150 0.11 13.42 6.08
C LEU A 150 -0.76 14.68 6.14
N GLN A 151 -2.00 14.55 6.65
CA GLN A 151 -2.96 15.66 6.69
C GLN A 151 -2.56 16.70 7.73
N THR A 152 -2.03 16.26 8.88
CA THR A 152 -1.60 17.14 9.96
C THR A 152 -0.33 17.93 9.61
N ALA A 153 0.50 17.41 8.71
CA ALA A 153 1.77 18.04 8.33
C ALA A 153 1.66 19.21 7.33
N GLY A 154 0.46 19.50 6.80
CA GLY A 154 0.03 20.84 6.39
C GLY A 154 0.80 21.63 5.32
N LYS A 155 1.77 21.07 4.59
CA LYS A 155 2.71 21.89 3.76
C LYS A 155 2.73 21.70 2.24
N ASN A 156 2.06 20.69 1.66
CA ASN A 156 2.29 20.37 0.23
C ASN A 156 1.10 20.61 -0.72
N GLY A 157 0.02 21.30 -0.30
CA GLY A 157 -1.08 21.65 -1.21
C GLY A 157 -1.87 20.47 -1.81
N GLN A 158 -1.50 19.23 -1.48
CA GLN A 158 -2.22 18.01 -1.80
C GLN A 158 -3.31 17.81 -0.73
N PHE A 159 -4.51 18.26 -1.03
CA PHE A 159 -5.67 18.08 -0.15
C PHE A 159 -6.15 16.62 -0.24
N ARG A 160 -5.90 15.81 0.78
CA ARG A 160 -6.55 14.49 0.89
C ARG A 160 -8.05 14.70 1.13
N THR A 161 -8.88 13.95 0.42
CA THR A 161 -10.32 13.92 0.65
C THR A 161 -10.62 13.38 2.05
N PRO A 162 -11.42 14.07 2.90
CA PRO A 162 -11.79 13.55 4.20
C PRO A 162 -12.53 12.21 4.10
N SER A 163 -12.22 11.27 4.98
CA SER A 163 -12.73 9.88 4.90
C SER A 163 -14.26 9.78 4.96
N HIS A 164 -14.93 10.69 5.67
CA HIS A 164 -16.39 10.73 5.72
C HIS A 164 -17.02 11.17 4.39
N ILE A 165 -16.38 12.06 3.64
CA ILE A 165 -16.82 12.47 2.29
C ILE A 165 -16.64 11.32 1.31
N ILE A 166 -15.49 10.64 1.35
CA ILE A 166 -15.23 9.45 0.51
C ILE A 166 -16.33 8.40 0.73
N LYS A 167 -16.60 8.04 1.99
CA LYS A 167 -17.62 7.05 2.34
C LYS A 167 -19.01 7.46 1.88
N MET A 168 -19.37 8.73 2.07
CA MET A 168 -20.65 9.26 1.60
C MET A 168 -20.79 9.10 0.08
N MET A 169 -19.79 9.51 -0.70
CA MET A 169 -19.82 9.40 -2.15
C MET A 169 -19.89 7.95 -2.62
N VAL A 170 -19.09 7.06 -2.04
CA VAL A 170 -19.12 5.62 -2.35
C VAL A 170 -20.49 5.01 -2.04
N ASN A 171 -21.08 5.36 -0.89
CA ASN A 171 -22.42 4.87 -0.53
C ASN A 171 -23.52 5.35 -1.48
N LEU A 172 -23.39 6.56 -2.02
CA LEU A 172 -24.35 7.11 -2.99
C LEU A 172 -24.21 6.46 -4.37
N VAL A 173 -22.97 6.18 -4.80
CA VAL A 173 -22.68 5.52 -6.08
C VAL A 173 -23.01 4.02 -6.01
N ASP A 174 -22.84 3.41 -4.84
CA ASP A 174 -23.16 2.01 -4.55
C ASP A 174 -22.49 1.01 -5.54
N PRO A 175 -21.15 1.03 -5.66
CA PRO A 175 -20.43 0.19 -6.63
C PRO A 175 -20.63 -1.31 -6.36
N LYS A 176 -20.66 -2.08 -7.45
CA LYS A 176 -20.95 -3.52 -7.47
C LYS A 176 -19.72 -4.34 -7.82
N ILE A 177 -19.81 -5.65 -7.51
CA ILE A 177 -18.73 -6.62 -7.75
C ILE A 177 -18.33 -6.72 -9.23
N ASP A 178 -19.26 -6.40 -10.14
CA ASP A 178 -19.04 -6.49 -11.57
C ASP A 178 -18.46 -5.21 -12.18
N ASP A 179 -18.44 -4.11 -11.44
CA ASP A 179 -18.01 -2.79 -11.91
C ASP A 179 -16.49 -2.71 -12.05
N LYS A 180 -16.05 -2.04 -13.10
CA LYS A 180 -14.71 -1.48 -13.25
C LYS A 180 -14.71 -0.05 -12.70
N ILE A 181 -13.94 0.17 -11.63
CA ILE A 181 -13.90 1.42 -10.86
C ILE A 181 -12.57 2.12 -11.11
N LEU A 182 -12.62 3.38 -11.53
CA LEU A 182 -11.45 4.22 -11.77
C LEU A 182 -11.42 5.42 -10.80
N ASP A 183 -10.23 5.70 -10.28
CA ASP A 183 -9.86 7.01 -9.74
C ASP A 183 -8.68 7.57 -10.56
N PRO A 184 -8.90 8.57 -11.45
CA PRO A 184 -7.88 9.12 -12.33
C PRO A 184 -6.91 10.10 -11.63
N ALA A 185 -7.11 10.38 -10.35
CA ALA A 185 -6.25 11.24 -9.53
C ALA A 185 -6.18 10.66 -8.11
N CYS A 186 -5.74 9.40 -8.01
CA CYS A 186 -6.04 8.58 -6.85
C CYS A 186 -5.32 9.02 -5.58
N GLY A 187 -4.19 9.73 -5.67
CA GLY A 187 -3.34 10.07 -4.54
C GLY A 187 -3.01 8.81 -3.75
N THR A 188 -3.49 8.75 -2.51
CA THR A 188 -3.36 7.60 -1.61
C THR A 188 -4.39 6.47 -1.82
N ALA A 189 -5.20 6.52 -2.88
CA ALA A 189 -6.27 5.56 -3.22
C ALA A 189 -7.45 5.46 -2.24
N GLY A 190 -7.83 6.57 -1.58
CA GLY A 190 -8.91 6.56 -0.59
C GLY A 190 -10.28 6.15 -1.15
N PHE A 191 -10.65 6.64 -2.34
CA PHE A 191 -11.89 6.21 -3.01
C PHE A 191 -11.88 4.73 -3.37
N LEU A 192 -10.77 4.25 -3.93
CA LEU A 192 -10.60 2.86 -4.34
C LEU A 192 -10.68 1.89 -3.15
N VAL A 193 -10.00 2.21 -2.04
CA VAL A 193 -10.10 1.44 -0.79
C VAL A 193 -11.53 1.42 -0.26
N SER A 194 -12.20 2.58 -0.25
CA SER A 194 -13.57 2.66 0.25
C SER A 194 -14.56 1.92 -0.65
N ALA A 195 -14.39 1.95 -1.97
CA ALA A 195 -15.22 1.21 -2.91
C ALA A 195 -15.02 -0.30 -2.77
N TYR A 196 -13.77 -0.75 -2.63
CA TYR A 196 -13.45 -2.16 -2.35
C TYR A 196 -14.11 -2.64 -1.05
N LYS A 197 -13.95 -1.88 0.04
CA LYS A 197 -14.61 -2.18 1.34
C LYS A 197 -16.13 -2.21 1.22
N HIS A 198 -16.73 -1.28 0.45
CA HIS A 198 -18.17 -1.26 0.20
C HIS A 198 -18.65 -2.53 -0.49
N ILE A 199 -18.00 -2.94 -1.59
CA ILE A 199 -18.35 -4.18 -2.32
C ILE A 199 -18.24 -5.39 -1.40
N LEU A 200 -17.18 -5.49 -0.59
CA LEU A 200 -17.02 -6.59 0.36
C LEU A 200 -18.17 -6.63 1.37
N GLU A 201 -18.56 -5.47 1.93
CA GLU A 201 -19.60 -5.38 2.95
C GLU A 201 -21.00 -5.62 2.38
N SER A 202 -21.34 -5.04 1.22
CA SER A 202 -22.63 -5.26 0.54
C SER A 202 -22.86 -6.71 0.13
N ASN A 203 -21.78 -7.50 0.02
CA ASN A 203 -21.83 -8.93 -0.28
C ASN A 203 -21.65 -9.83 0.95
N LYS A 204 -21.81 -9.30 2.17
CA LYS A 204 -21.94 -10.11 3.38
C LYS A 204 -23.41 -10.41 3.69
N LYS A 205 -23.67 -11.59 4.26
CA LYS A 205 -24.94 -11.91 4.93
C LYS A 205 -24.60 -12.52 6.28
N GLU A 206 -25.17 -11.96 7.34
CA GLU A 206 -24.91 -12.41 8.72
C GLU A 206 -23.41 -12.44 9.06
N GLY A 207 -22.64 -11.48 8.52
CA GLY A 207 -21.19 -11.38 8.71
C GLY A 207 -20.36 -12.32 7.83
N ILE A 208 -21.00 -13.21 7.06
CA ILE A 208 -20.33 -14.18 6.18
C ILE A 208 -20.29 -13.63 4.76
N SER A 209 -19.10 -13.62 4.15
CA SER A 209 -18.92 -13.23 2.75
C SER A 209 -19.61 -14.22 1.81
N LYS A 210 -20.45 -13.72 0.91
CA LYS A 210 -21.04 -14.50 -0.19
C LYS A 210 -20.15 -14.57 -1.43
N LEU A 211 -19.04 -13.84 -1.44
CA LEU A 211 -18.15 -13.78 -2.59
C LEU A 211 -17.43 -15.13 -2.77
N THR A 212 -17.56 -15.69 -3.96
CA THR A 212 -16.83 -16.90 -4.35
C THR A 212 -15.33 -16.58 -4.53
N PRO A 213 -14.45 -17.60 -4.56
CA PRO A 213 -13.05 -17.39 -4.92
C PRO A 213 -12.87 -16.69 -6.28
N LYS A 214 -13.78 -16.94 -7.23
CA LYS A 214 -13.80 -16.29 -8.54
C LYS A 214 -14.11 -14.80 -8.43
N ASP A 215 -15.09 -14.42 -7.62
CA ASP A 215 -15.46 -13.02 -7.41
C ASP A 215 -14.32 -12.24 -6.74
N LYS A 216 -13.68 -12.86 -5.74
CA LYS A 216 -12.50 -12.28 -5.09
C LYS A 216 -11.35 -12.08 -6.08
N LYS A 217 -11.07 -13.06 -6.93
CA LYS A 217 -10.06 -12.93 -7.98
C LYS A 217 -10.41 -11.82 -8.96
N LYS A 218 -11.69 -11.70 -9.37
CA LYS A 218 -12.13 -10.60 -10.24
C LYS A 218 -11.88 -9.23 -9.57
N LEU A 219 -12.28 -9.09 -8.31
CA LEU A 219 -12.11 -7.86 -7.55
C LEU A 219 -10.62 -7.49 -7.36
N ASP A 220 -9.77 -8.48 -7.12
CA ASP A 220 -8.33 -8.31 -6.94
C ASP A 220 -7.61 -7.93 -8.24
N GLU A 221 -8.06 -8.41 -9.40
CA GLU A 221 -7.31 -8.29 -10.67
C GLU A 221 -7.93 -7.32 -11.69
N ASN A 222 -9.25 -7.09 -11.68
CA ASN A 222 -9.97 -6.48 -12.81
C ASN A 222 -11.06 -5.45 -12.43
N SER A 223 -11.14 -5.02 -11.17
CA SER A 223 -12.19 -4.09 -10.73
C SER A 223 -11.70 -2.74 -10.24
N ILE A 224 -10.47 -2.64 -9.71
CA ILE A 224 -9.98 -1.43 -9.05
C ILE A 224 -8.80 -0.86 -9.83
N PHE A 225 -8.96 0.36 -10.34
CA PHE A 225 -7.99 1.05 -11.19
C PHE A 225 -7.69 2.46 -10.67
N GLY A 226 -6.42 2.84 -10.64
CA GLY A 226 -5.98 4.16 -10.19
C GLY A 226 -4.92 4.77 -11.09
N LEU A 227 -4.95 6.09 -11.23
CA LEU A 227 -3.90 6.86 -11.91
C LEU A 227 -3.42 7.98 -11.00
N ASP A 228 -2.11 8.22 -11.00
CA ASP A 228 -1.52 9.42 -10.43
C ASP A 228 -0.27 9.84 -11.22
N ILE A 229 0.07 11.12 -11.18
CA ILE A 229 1.26 11.66 -11.85
C ILE A 229 2.51 11.54 -10.98
N ASP A 230 2.32 11.54 -9.65
CA ASP A 230 3.38 11.48 -8.66
C ASP A 230 3.74 10.02 -8.36
N GLU A 231 5.00 9.67 -8.64
CA GLU A 231 5.49 8.30 -8.47
C GLU A 231 5.43 7.83 -7.00
N THR A 232 5.62 8.74 -6.05
CA THR A 232 5.52 8.43 -4.61
C THR A 232 4.07 8.16 -4.22
N MET A 233 3.11 8.90 -4.78
CA MET A 233 1.68 8.65 -4.55
C MET A 233 1.23 7.33 -5.16
N VAL A 234 1.73 6.98 -6.35
CA VAL A 234 1.53 5.65 -6.94
C VAL A 234 2.03 4.55 -5.99
N ARG A 235 3.21 4.70 -5.37
CA ARG A 235 3.70 3.72 -4.39
C ARG A 235 2.82 3.64 -3.14
N ILE A 236 2.45 4.78 -2.57
CA ILE A 236 1.62 4.85 -1.36
C ILE A 236 0.23 4.26 -1.60
N SER A 237 -0.41 4.57 -2.74
CA SER A 237 -1.71 3.98 -3.10
C SER A 237 -1.64 2.48 -3.27
N LEU A 238 -0.61 1.96 -3.94
CA LEU A 238 -0.42 0.53 -4.12
C LEU A 238 -0.26 -0.18 -2.78
N MET A 239 0.58 0.36 -1.88
CA MET A 239 0.71 -0.15 -0.52
C MET A 239 -0.60 -0.09 0.25
N ASN A 240 -1.37 0.99 0.13
CA ASN A 240 -2.65 1.13 0.80
C ASN A 240 -3.64 0.04 0.36
N LEU A 241 -3.76 -0.19 -0.94
CA LEU A 241 -4.64 -1.21 -1.51
C LEU A 241 -4.24 -2.62 -1.07
N MET A 242 -2.94 -2.94 -1.06
CA MET A 242 -2.43 -4.23 -0.57
C MET A 242 -2.64 -4.43 0.93
N MET A 243 -2.48 -3.36 1.72
CA MET A 243 -2.80 -3.37 3.16
C MET A 243 -4.29 -3.55 3.44
N HIS A 244 -5.15 -3.28 2.46
CA HIS A 244 -6.59 -3.56 2.51
C HIS A 244 -6.97 -4.92 1.90
N GLY A 245 -6.00 -5.68 1.42
CA GLY A 245 -6.19 -7.08 0.99
C GLY A 245 -6.31 -7.25 -0.53
N ILE A 246 -6.20 -6.18 -1.31
CA ILE A 246 -6.18 -6.25 -2.78
C ILE A 246 -4.83 -6.83 -3.20
N LYS A 247 -4.86 -7.99 -3.84
CA LYS A 247 -3.63 -8.74 -4.17
C LYS A 247 -2.89 -8.20 -5.40
N LYS A 248 -3.62 -7.69 -6.39
CA LYS A 248 -3.07 -7.18 -7.65
C LYS A 248 -3.64 -5.81 -8.02
N PRO A 249 -3.38 -4.78 -7.20
CA PRO A 249 -3.90 -3.44 -7.46
C PRO A 249 -3.37 -2.87 -8.79
N ASN A 250 -4.28 -2.34 -9.62
CA ASN A 250 -3.96 -1.73 -10.91
C ASN A 250 -3.82 -0.21 -10.79
N VAL A 251 -2.73 0.27 -10.16
CA VAL A 251 -2.41 1.70 -10.14
C VAL A 251 -1.21 2.00 -11.01
N LYS A 252 -1.32 3.01 -11.88
CA LYS A 252 -0.26 3.37 -12.83
C LYS A 252 0.13 4.83 -12.68
N ARG A 253 1.42 5.10 -12.91
CA ARG A 253 1.88 6.46 -13.14
C ARG A 253 1.43 6.88 -14.53
N SER A 254 0.55 7.87 -14.61
CA SER A 254 0.04 8.37 -15.89
C SER A 254 -0.47 9.79 -15.71
N ASN A 255 -0.23 10.64 -16.70
CA ASN A 255 -0.98 11.87 -16.82
C ASN A 255 -2.36 11.54 -17.39
N ALA A 256 -3.40 11.59 -16.56
CA ALA A 256 -4.78 11.30 -16.97
C ALA A 256 -5.30 12.24 -18.07
N LEU A 257 -4.64 13.38 -18.28
CA LEU A 257 -4.96 14.34 -19.34
C LEU A 257 -4.16 14.11 -20.63
N SER A 258 -3.12 13.28 -20.62
CA SER A 258 -2.28 13.04 -21.80
C SER A 258 -2.98 12.12 -22.81
N ASP A 259 -2.87 12.47 -24.09
CA ASP A 259 -3.32 11.64 -25.20
C ASP A 259 -2.25 10.63 -25.67
N SER A 260 -0.98 10.83 -25.29
CA SER A 260 0.16 10.00 -25.69
C SER A 260 0.46 8.83 -24.74
N GLU A 261 -0.07 8.86 -23.51
CA GLU A 261 0.05 7.74 -22.57
C GLU A 261 -0.92 6.60 -22.97
N PRO A 262 -0.44 5.34 -23.02
CA PRO A 262 -1.25 4.21 -23.47
C PRO A 262 -2.45 3.99 -22.54
N ARG A 263 -3.64 4.32 -23.04
CA ARG A 263 -4.91 3.97 -22.41
C ARG A 263 -5.16 2.45 -22.60
N PRO A 264 -5.58 1.71 -21.56
CA PRO A 264 -5.96 0.30 -21.73
C PRO A 264 -6.97 0.17 -22.88
N SER A 265 -6.80 -0.81 -23.76
CA SER A 265 -7.49 -0.92 -25.05
C SER A 265 -9.03 -1.01 -24.97
N ASP A 266 -9.59 -1.25 -23.78
CA ASP A 266 -11.01 -1.35 -23.49
C ASP A 266 -11.62 -0.14 -22.76
N ASN A 267 -10.79 0.81 -22.26
CA ASN A 267 -11.00 2.11 -21.58
C ASN A 267 -12.41 2.54 -21.11
N THR A 268 -13.25 1.61 -20.72
CA THR A 268 -14.62 1.81 -20.23
C THR A 268 -14.65 1.37 -18.79
N TYR A 269 -15.03 2.31 -17.93
CA TYR A 269 -15.18 2.11 -16.50
C TYR A 269 -16.65 2.36 -16.17
N ASP A 270 -17.23 1.48 -15.37
CA ASP A 270 -18.63 1.57 -14.95
C ASP A 270 -18.80 2.67 -13.91
N VAL A 271 -17.77 2.89 -13.09
CA VAL A 271 -17.76 3.88 -12.00
C VAL A 271 -16.48 4.70 -12.03
N VAL A 272 -16.62 6.01 -11.89
CA VAL A 272 -15.50 6.93 -11.66
C VAL A 272 -15.72 7.69 -10.36
N LEU A 273 -14.77 7.57 -9.43
CA LEU A 273 -14.77 8.25 -8.13
C LEU A 273 -13.44 8.97 -7.99
N ALA A 274 -13.48 10.30 -7.90
CA ALA A 274 -12.27 11.11 -7.95
C ALA A 274 -12.40 12.37 -7.11
N ASN A 275 -11.25 12.87 -6.61
CA ASN A 275 -11.11 14.26 -6.17
C ASN A 275 -9.88 14.87 -6.88
N PRO A 276 -10.07 15.37 -8.12
CA PRO A 276 -8.96 15.93 -8.90
C PRO A 276 -8.32 17.16 -8.23
N PRO A 277 -7.07 17.51 -8.60
CA PRO A 277 -6.40 18.71 -8.08
C PRO A 277 -7.23 19.99 -8.31
N PHE A 278 -7.38 20.82 -7.26
CA PHE A 278 -8.17 22.06 -7.35
C PHE A 278 -7.46 23.22 -8.07
N LYS A 279 -6.13 23.18 -8.15
CA LYS A 279 -5.27 24.20 -8.77
C LYS A 279 -4.07 23.53 -9.43
N GLY A 280 -3.56 24.13 -10.50
CA GLY A 280 -2.36 23.69 -11.20
C GLY A 280 -2.19 24.41 -12.54
N SER A 281 -1.01 24.29 -13.13
CA SER A 281 -0.72 24.74 -14.50
C SER A 281 -0.60 23.52 -15.40
N LEU A 282 -1.35 23.49 -16.50
CA LEU A 282 -1.22 22.45 -17.51
C LEU A 282 0.00 22.77 -18.39
N ASN A 283 0.95 21.85 -18.47
CA ASN A 283 1.98 21.92 -19.50
C ASN A 283 1.38 21.32 -20.79
N ILE A 284 0.92 22.19 -21.71
CA ILE A 284 0.24 21.76 -22.94
C ILE A 284 1.12 20.82 -23.78
N ALA A 285 2.45 20.99 -23.70
CA ALA A 285 3.41 20.12 -24.39
C ALA A 285 3.48 18.68 -23.82
N GLU A 286 3.01 18.44 -22.60
CA GLU A 286 2.95 17.10 -21.97
C GLU A 286 1.58 16.42 -22.16
N ILE A 287 0.60 17.15 -22.71
CA ILE A 287 -0.75 16.66 -22.98
C ILE A 287 -0.89 16.12 -24.41
N SER A 288 -0.14 16.70 -25.34
CA SER A 288 -0.20 16.44 -26.78
C SER A 288 0.73 15.34 -27.27
#